data_AF-B1L3S6-F1
#
_entry.id   AF-B1L3S6-F1
#
_cell.length_a   1.000
_cell.length_b   1.000
_cell.length_c   1.000
_cell.angle_alpha   90.00
_cell.angle_beta   90.00
_cell.angle_gamma   90.00
#
_symmetry.space_group_name_H-M   'P 1'
#
loop_
_entity.id
_entity.type
_entity.pdbx_description
1 polymer ?
#
loop_
_entity_poly.entity_id
_entity_poly.type
_entity_poly.pdbx_seq_one_letter_code
_entity_poly.pdbx_strand_id
1 'polypeptide(L)'
;MRGKIGRFQVMALLQAARYFLLKGDLERAKSFGLNRAIFYAWAKRSGGKVRMHRAAGASAPSIPRATRGIEQLGDERAYVNDEGLFTIGDEVQRPEDYDEQVARRIEEVVPYDRAWKAALNYLRSFPTDILLDQRKFYERVYLPVRDRFEELVSSYS
;
A
#
# COMPACT_ATOMS: atom_id res chain seq x y z
N MET A 1 14.76 0.26 23.50
CA MET A 1 13.58 1.16 23.37
C MET A 1 12.55 0.41 22.57
N ARG A 2 11.32 0.19 23.09
CA ARG A 2 10.25 -0.38 22.24
C ARG A 2 9.93 0.66 21.16
N GLY A 3 10.11 0.29 19.90
CA GLY A 3 9.78 1.14 18.76
C GLY A 3 8.28 1.42 18.71
N LYS A 4 7.88 2.48 18.00
CA LYS A 4 6.49 2.72 17.60
C LYS A 4 6.35 2.35 16.13
N ILE A 5 5.21 1.77 15.75
CA ILE A 5 4.95 1.47 14.33
C ILE A 5 4.69 2.79 13.60
N GLY A 6 5.48 3.06 12.55
CA GLY A 6 5.38 4.28 11.76
C GLY A 6 4.17 4.28 10.81
N ARG A 7 3.67 5.47 10.47
CA ARG A 7 2.56 5.65 9.51
C ARG A 7 2.82 4.99 8.16
N PHE A 8 4.07 4.97 7.72
CA PHE A 8 4.48 4.30 6.48
C PHE A 8 4.23 2.79 6.57
N GLN A 9 4.67 2.16 7.67
CA GLN A 9 4.45 0.74 7.92
C GLN A 9 2.95 0.41 8.01
N VAL A 10 2.16 1.25 8.71
CA VAL A 10 0.70 1.06 8.80
C VAL A 10 0.04 1.15 7.42
N MET A 11 0.42 2.14 6.60
CA MET A 11 -0.11 2.28 5.24
C MET A 11 0.24 1.06 4.39
N ALA A 12 1.50 0.62 4.42
CA ALA A 12 1.96 -0.51 3.63
C ALA A 12 1.26 -1.80 4.03
N LEU A 13 1.15 -2.07 5.34
CA LEU A 13 0.46 -3.24 5.87
C LEU A 13 -1.02 -3.27 5.47
N LEU A 14 -1.74 -2.17 5.67
CA LEU A 14 -3.17 -2.13 5.36
C LEU A 14 -3.43 -2.23 3.86
N GLN A 15 -2.60 -1.62 3.00
CA GLN A 15 -2.74 -1.76 1.55
C GLN A 15 -2.40 -3.18 1.07
N ALA A 16 -1.37 -3.82 1.63
CA ALA A 16 -1.07 -5.23 1.35
C ALA A 16 -2.25 -6.13 1.76
N ALA A 17 -2.75 -5.98 2.97
CA ALA A 17 -3.90 -6.75 3.46
C ALA A 17 -5.16 -6.51 2.61
N ARG A 18 -5.40 -5.26 2.17
CA ARG A 18 -6.49 -4.89 1.25
C ARG A 18 -6.38 -5.64 -0.08
N TYR A 19 -5.20 -5.62 -0.69
CA TYR A 19 -4.96 -6.32 -1.95
C TYR A 19 -5.15 -7.82 -1.79
N PHE A 20 -4.56 -8.41 -0.73
CA PHE A 20 -4.69 -9.84 -0.45
C PHE A 20 -6.16 -10.27 -0.28
N LEU A 21 -6.98 -9.49 0.44
CA LEU A 21 -8.41 -9.79 0.58
C LEU A 21 -9.17 -9.75 -0.74
N LEU A 22 -8.78 -8.88 -1.67
CA LEU A 22 -9.47 -8.68 -2.94
C LEU A 22 -8.96 -9.59 -4.07
N LYS A 23 -7.72 -10.08 -3.99
CA LYS A 23 -7.05 -10.80 -5.08
C LYS A 23 -6.46 -12.16 -4.68
N GLY A 24 -6.18 -12.39 -3.40
CA GLY A 24 -5.69 -13.66 -2.87
C GLY A 24 -4.20 -13.95 -3.07
N ASP A 25 -3.43 -13.01 -3.64
CA ASP A 25 -2.01 -13.19 -3.92
C ASP A 25 -1.16 -12.42 -2.89
N LEU A 26 -0.37 -13.15 -2.10
CA LEU A 26 0.42 -12.59 -1.00
C LEU A 26 1.68 -11.84 -1.47
N GLU A 27 2.36 -12.34 -2.50
CA GLU A 27 3.57 -11.71 -3.02
C GLU A 27 3.22 -10.37 -3.67
N ARG A 28 2.18 -10.37 -4.50
CA ARG A 28 1.67 -9.14 -5.12
C ARG A 28 1.04 -8.21 -4.10
N ALA A 29 0.44 -8.74 -3.03
CA ALA A 29 -0.03 -7.92 -1.92
C ALA A 29 1.11 -7.13 -1.24
N LYS A 30 2.22 -7.79 -0.90
CA LYS A 30 3.39 -7.12 -0.30
C LYS A 30 3.96 -6.05 -1.23
N SER A 31 4.12 -6.41 -2.51
CA SER A 31 4.54 -5.49 -3.57
C SER A 31 3.62 -4.26 -3.68
N PHE A 32 2.30 -4.48 -3.74
CA PHE A 32 1.29 -3.42 -3.79
C PHE A 32 1.34 -2.52 -2.55
N GLY A 33 1.38 -3.12 -1.36
CA GLY A 33 1.39 -2.40 -0.09
C GLY A 33 2.58 -1.43 0.00
N LEU A 34 3.77 -1.92 -0.31
CA LEU A 34 4.98 -1.09 -0.33
C LEU A 34 4.87 0.04 -1.37
N ASN A 35 4.45 -0.31 -2.60
CA ASN A 35 4.27 0.64 -3.69
C ASN A 35 3.30 1.77 -3.31
N ARG A 36 2.14 1.46 -2.74
CA ARG A 36 1.17 2.48 -2.32
C ARG A 36 1.71 3.36 -1.20
N ALA A 37 2.39 2.79 -0.22
CA ALA A 37 2.98 3.57 0.87
C ALA A 37 4.02 4.58 0.36
N ILE A 38 4.88 4.17 -0.59
CA ILE A 38 5.86 5.06 -1.25
C ILE A 38 5.14 6.15 -2.06
N PHE A 39 4.15 5.77 -2.87
CA PHE A 39 3.38 6.71 -3.68
C PHE A 39 2.71 7.79 -2.83
N TYR A 40 2.04 7.42 -1.74
CA TYR A 40 1.40 8.37 -0.82
C TYR A 40 2.43 9.26 -0.11
N ALA A 41 3.57 8.71 0.31
CA ALA A 41 4.64 9.49 0.91
C ALA A 41 5.19 10.55 -0.05
N TRP A 42 5.37 10.19 -1.33
CA TRP A 42 5.76 11.13 -2.39
C TRP A 42 4.67 12.16 -2.68
N ALA A 43 3.41 11.75 -2.87
CA ALA A 43 2.29 12.64 -3.17
C ALA A 43 2.07 13.70 -2.09
N LYS A 44 2.27 13.32 -0.82
CA LYS A 44 2.22 14.24 0.32
C LYS A 44 3.36 15.27 0.27
N ARG A 45 4.58 14.86 -0.07
CA ARG A 45 5.74 15.77 -0.19
C ARG A 45 5.60 16.73 -1.37
N SER A 46 5.02 16.28 -2.48
CA SER A 46 4.75 17.10 -3.66
C SER A 46 3.56 18.08 -3.51
N GLY A 47 2.97 18.16 -2.31
CA GLY A 47 1.89 19.10 -1.99
C GLY A 47 0.57 18.82 -2.72
N GLY A 48 0.29 17.56 -3.09
CA GLY A 48 -0.90 17.19 -3.86
C GLY A 48 -0.93 17.73 -5.30
N LYS A 49 0.06 18.54 -5.70
CA LYS A 49 0.28 18.96 -7.08
C LYS A 49 0.96 17.80 -7.81
N VAL A 50 0.20 16.74 -8.08
CA VAL A 50 0.50 15.94 -9.27
C VAL A 50 0.29 16.90 -10.43
N ARG A 51 1.33 17.62 -10.85
CA ARG A 51 1.33 18.28 -12.16
C ARG A 51 1.23 17.13 -13.15
N MET A 52 0.01 16.73 -13.45
CA MET A 52 -0.27 16.08 -14.71
C MET A 52 0.05 17.16 -15.73
N HIS A 53 1.31 17.19 -16.19
CA HIS A 53 1.68 17.96 -17.35
C HIS A 53 0.85 17.39 -18.49
N ARG A 54 -0.37 17.91 -18.69
CA ARG A 54 -1.01 17.92 -20.00
C ARG A 54 -0.22 18.93 -20.82
N ALA A 55 0.98 18.55 -21.22
CA ALA A 55 1.67 19.24 -22.29
C ALA A 55 0.92 18.85 -23.57
N ALA A 56 0.07 19.77 -24.05
CA ALA A 56 -0.41 19.71 -25.42
C ALA A 56 0.83 19.67 -26.33
N GLY A 57 1.07 18.52 -26.97
CA GLY A 57 2.19 18.30 -27.88
C GLY A 57 3.40 17.53 -27.33
N ALA A 58 3.41 17.08 -26.08
CA ALA A 58 4.44 16.14 -25.62
C ALA A 58 3.98 14.71 -25.90
N SER A 59 4.87 13.91 -26.52
CA SER A 59 4.76 12.45 -26.58
C SER A 59 4.30 11.93 -25.22
N ALA A 60 3.38 10.97 -25.22
CA ALA A 60 2.83 10.35 -24.01
C ALA A 60 3.93 10.14 -22.95
N PRO A 61 3.67 10.41 -21.65
CA PRO A 61 4.67 10.21 -20.60
C PRO A 61 5.31 8.84 -20.80
N SER A 62 6.63 8.81 -21.00
CA SER A 62 7.34 7.58 -21.34
C SER A 62 7.02 6.53 -20.30
N ILE A 63 6.39 5.44 -20.72
CA ILE A 63 6.13 4.28 -19.87
C ILE A 63 7.50 3.87 -19.29
N PRO A 64 7.65 3.76 -17.97
CA PRO A 64 8.93 3.35 -17.39
C PRO A 64 9.42 2.05 -18.00
N ARG A 65 10.74 1.89 -18.12
CA ARG A 65 11.33 0.69 -18.73
C ARG A 65 10.99 -0.56 -17.95
N ALA A 66 10.80 -0.47 -16.63
CA ALA A 66 10.36 -1.60 -15.81
C ALA A 66 8.87 -1.95 -15.97
N THR A 67 8.07 -1.06 -16.55
CA THR A 67 6.62 -1.22 -16.66
C THR A 67 6.23 -2.02 -17.91
N ARG A 68 5.34 -2.98 -17.71
CA ARG A 68 4.85 -3.91 -18.74
C ARG A 68 3.33 -4.02 -18.75
N GLY A 69 2.67 -3.63 -17.65
CA GLY A 69 1.21 -3.60 -17.55
C GLY A 69 0.70 -2.56 -16.57
N ILE A 70 -0.62 -2.49 -16.47
CA ILE A 70 -1.33 -1.71 -15.45
C ILE A 70 -2.28 -2.65 -14.73
N GLU A 71 -2.13 -2.76 -13.42
CA GLU A 71 -3.09 -3.43 -12.57
C GLU A 71 -4.09 -2.43 -11.98
N GLN A 72 -5.34 -2.89 -11.86
CA GLN A 72 -6.43 -2.13 -11.29
C GLN A 72 -7.00 -2.83 -10.05
N LEU A 73 -7.05 -2.10 -8.93
CA LEU A 73 -7.70 -2.49 -7.69
C LEU A 73 -8.84 -1.50 -7.40
N GLY A 74 -10.03 -1.78 -7.92
CA GLY A 74 -11.16 -0.87 -7.87
C GLY A 74 -10.94 0.38 -8.74
N ASP A 75 -10.94 1.57 -8.14
CA ASP A 75 -10.64 2.83 -8.84
C ASP A 75 -9.12 3.15 -8.91
N GLU A 76 -8.29 2.38 -8.23
CA GLU A 76 -6.85 2.60 -8.15
C GLU A 76 -6.10 1.81 -9.24
N ARG A 77 -5.25 2.52 -10.00
CA ARG A 77 -4.39 1.93 -11.05
C ARG A 77 -2.92 2.10 -10.69
N ALA A 78 -2.13 1.05 -10.92
CA ALA A 78 -0.68 1.09 -10.70
C ALA A 78 0.05 0.26 -11.76
N TYR A 79 1.29 0.65 -12.05
CA TYR A 79 2.13 -0.04 -13.02
C TYR A 79 2.70 -1.32 -12.43
N VAL A 80 2.85 -2.34 -13.29
CA VAL A 80 3.44 -3.64 -12.95
C VAL A 80 4.47 -4.08 -13.99
N ASN A 81 5.45 -4.90 -13.60
CA ASN A 81 6.41 -5.56 -14.48
C ASN A 81 5.83 -6.88 -15.08
N ASP A 82 6.66 -7.64 -15.81
CA ASP A 82 6.26 -8.91 -16.44
C ASP A 82 5.85 -9.99 -15.42
N GLU A 83 6.33 -9.89 -14.19
CA GLU A 83 6.02 -10.81 -13.07
C GLU A 83 4.76 -10.38 -12.30
N GLY A 84 4.14 -9.25 -12.68
CA GLY A 84 2.98 -8.69 -11.97
C GLY A 84 3.33 -7.95 -10.67
N LEU A 85 4.63 -7.69 -10.42
CA LEU A 85 5.10 -6.87 -9.30
C LEU A 85 4.97 -5.39 -9.62
N PHE A 86 4.56 -4.60 -8.63
CA PHE A 86 4.27 -3.19 -8.79
C PHE A 86 5.55 -2.36 -8.94
N THR A 87 5.45 -1.29 -9.73
CA THR A 87 6.58 -0.39 -10.03
C THR A 87 6.23 1.08 -9.78
N ILE A 88 7.24 1.87 -9.42
CA ILE A 88 7.21 3.35 -9.41
C ILE A 88 8.45 3.82 -10.15
N GLY A 89 8.26 4.52 -11.27
CA GLY A 89 9.36 4.78 -12.20
C GLY A 89 9.96 3.45 -12.66
N ASP A 90 11.28 3.32 -12.59
CA ASP A 90 12.01 2.09 -12.97
C ASP A 90 12.30 1.16 -11.78
N GLU A 91 11.83 1.49 -10.57
CA GLU A 91 12.02 0.65 -9.39
C GLU A 91 10.87 -0.34 -9.26
N VAL A 92 11.20 -1.63 -9.14
CA VAL A 92 10.27 -2.71 -8.79
C VAL A 92 10.16 -2.79 -7.27
N GLN A 93 8.95 -2.87 -6.74
CA GLN A 93 8.71 -3.02 -5.30
C GLN A 93 8.55 -4.49 -4.99
N ARG A 94 9.63 -5.13 -4.55
CA ARG A 94 9.63 -6.58 -4.36
C ARG A 94 8.98 -6.96 -3.02
N PRO A 95 8.43 -8.18 -2.88
CA PRO A 95 7.95 -8.68 -1.60
C PRO A 95 9.03 -8.66 -0.51
N GLU A 96 10.29 -8.90 -0.87
CA GLU A 96 11.42 -8.88 0.06
C GLU A 96 11.69 -7.46 0.59
N ASP A 97 11.57 -6.44 -0.26
CA ASP A 97 11.70 -5.03 0.15
C ASP A 97 10.63 -4.65 1.17
N TYR A 98 9.41 -5.19 1.00
CA TYR A 98 8.34 -5.02 1.97
C TYR A 98 8.72 -5.69 3.30
N ASP A 99 9.24 -6.91 3.26
CA ASP A 99 9.61 -7.63 4.48
C ASP A 99 10.71 -6.90 5.26
N GLU A 100 11.72 -6.37 4.55
CA GLU A 100 12.82 -5.62 5.14
C GLU A 100 12.38 -4.26 5.74
N GLN A 101 11.54 -3.52 5.03
CA GLN A 101 11.19 -2.13 5.39
C GLN A 101 9.92 -2.01 6.26
N VAL A 102 9.02 -3.00 6.14
CA VAL A 102 7.70 -2.99 6.75
C VAL A 102 7.56 -4.08 7.79
N ALA A 103 7.65 -5.35 7.37
CA ALA A 103 7.37 -6.47 8.26
C ALA A 103 8.34 -6.49 9.44
N ARG A 104 9.64 -6.40 9.18
CA ARG A 104 10.69 -6.34 10.21
C ARG A 104 10.47 -5.21 11.22
N ARG A 105 10.06 -4.03 10.77
CA ARG A 105 9.82 -2.87 11.65
C ARG A 105 8.58 -3.03 12.52
N ILE A 106 7.58 -3.74 12.02
CA ILE A 106 6.40 -4.12 12.80
C ILE A 106 6.79 -5.19 13.83
N GLU A 107 7.55 -6.22 13.42
CA GLU A 107 8.03 -7.33 14.26
C GLU A 107 8.80 -6.83 15.50
N GLU A 108 9.58 -5.76 15.36
CA GLU A 108 10.30 -5.10 16.48
C GLU A 108 9.35 -4.59 17.60
N VAL A 109 8.05 -4.46 17.33
CA VAL A 109 7.03 -3.93 18.26
C VAL A 109 5.98 -4.98 18.62
N VAL A 110 5.46 -5.70 17.63
CA VAL A 110 4.46 -6.78 17.78
C VAL A 110 4.74 -7.88 16.76
N PRO A 111 4.45 -9.16 17.05
CA PRO A 111 4.61 -10.23 16.06
C PRO A 111 3.87 -9.90 14.75
N TYR A 112 4.56 -9.99 13.63
CA TYR A 112 4.05 -9.57 12.32
C TYR A 112 2.81 -10.38 11.95
N ASP A 113 2.81 -11.69 12.19
CA ASP A 113 1.64 -12.54 11.94
C ASP A 113 0.40 -12.06 12.70
N ARG A 114 0.59 -11.57 13.92
CA ARG A 114 -0.49 -10.98 14.72
C ARG A 114 -0.97 -9.66 14.11
N ALA A 115 -0.04 -8.80 13.69
CA ALA A 115 -0.39 -7.54 13.01
C ALA A 115 -1.09 -7.78 11.66
N TRP A 116 -0.63 -8.75 10.88
CA TRP A 116 -1.22 -9.16 9.61
C TRP A 116 -2.65 -9.68 9.80
N LYS A 117 -2.84 -10.61 10.74
CA LYS A 117 -4.17 -11.13 11.08
C LYS A 117 -5.12 -10.02 11.55
N ALA A 118 -4.64 -9.12 12.42
CA ALA A 118 -5.43 -8.00 12.90
C ALA A 118 -5.81 -7.04 11.77
N ALA A 119 -4.89 -6.75 10.84
CA ALA A 119 -5.18 -5.97 9.64
C ALA A 119 -6.26 -6.63 8.77
N LEU A 120 -6.14 -7.94 8.50
CA LEU A 120 -7.17 -8.67 7.74
C LEU A 120 -8.54 -8.63 8.42
N ASN A 121 -8.60 -8.87 9.72
CA ASN A 121 -9.84 -8.85 10.49
C ASN A 121 -10.46 -7.44 10.52
N TYR A 122 -9.65 -6.42 10.71
CA TYR A 122 -10.09 -5.03 10.64
C TYR A 122 -10.67 -4.70 9.27
N LEU A 123 -9.97 -5.04 8.19
CA LEU A 123 -10.44 -4.76 6.83
C LEU A 123 -11.71 -5.52 6.44
N ARG A 124 -11.90 -6.75 6.93
CA ARG A 124 -13.13 -7.53 6.73
C ARG A 124 -14.38 -6.91 7.35
N SER A 125 -14.22 -5.99 8.31
CA SER A 125 -15.34 -5.26 8.90
C SER A 125 -15.91 -4.19 7.96
N PHE A 126 -15.23 -3.88 6.85
CA PHE A 126 -15.67 -2.89 5.87
C PHE A 126 -16.32 -3.56 4.65
N PRO A 127 -17.39 -2.97 4.10
CA PRO A 127 -17.92 -3.33 2.80
C PRO A 127 -16.88 -3.28 1.68
N THR A 128 -17.03 -4.17 0.70
CA THR A 128 -16.12 -4.24 -0.46
C THR A 128 -16.04 -2.93 -1.25
N ASP A 129 -17.12 -2.13 -1.33
CA ASP A 129 -17.08 -0.84 -2.03
C ASP A 129 -16.13 0.19 -1.36
N ILE A 130 -15.98 0.13 -0.04
CA ILE A 130 -15.00 0.95 0.69
C ILE A 130 -13.58 0.46 0.38
N LEU A 131 -13.39 -0.86 0.29
CA LEU A 131 -12.11 -1.44 -0.05
C LEU A 131 -11.75 -1.26 -1.53
N LEU A 132 -12.69 -1.00 -2.43
CA LEU A 132 -12.40 -0.76 -3.85
C LEU A 132 -12.19 0.73 -4.17
N ASP A 133 -12.66 1.64 -3.31
CA ASP A 133 -12.54 3.09 -3.51
C ASP A 133 -11.33 3.64 -2.74
N GLN A 134 -10.34 4.16 -3.47
CA GLN A 134 -9.07 4.65 -2.93
C GLN A 134 -9.30 5.76 -1.89
N ARG A 135 -10.25 6.67 -2.14
CA ARG A 135 -10.50 7.80 -1.25
C ARG A 135 -11.20 7.34 0.02
N LYS A 136 -12.24 6.51 -0.09
CA LYS A 136 -12.93 5.93 1.07
C LYS A 136 -11.99 5.06 1.89
N PHE A 137 -11.13 4.27 1.27
CA PHE A 137 -10.11 3.50 1.98
C PHE A 137 -9.20 4.42 2.80
N TYR A 138 -8.66 5.47 2.18
CA TYR A 138 -7.83 6.42 2.90
C TYR A 138 -8.57 7.08 4.08
N GLU A 139 -9.75 7.63 3.83
CA GLU A 139 -10.51 8.42 4.81
C GLU A 139 -11.13 7.60 5.94
N ARG A 140 -11.70 6.43 5.61
CA ARG A 140 -12.52 5.63 6.54
C ARG A 140 -11.77 4.46 7.17
N VAL A 141 -10.71 3.98 6.52
CA VAL A 141 -9.96 2.80 6.98
C VAL A 141 -8.60 3.20 7.51
N TYR A 142 -7.78 3.89 6.72
CA TYR A 142 -6.41 4.22 7.12
C TYR A 142 -6.35 5.37 8.15
N LEU A 143 -6.99 6.52 7.87
CA LEU A 143 -6.90 7.71 8.72
C LEU A 143 -7.25 7.45 10.21
N PRO A 144 -8.30 6.69 10.55
CA PRO A 144 -8.68 6.48 11.96
C PRO A 144 -7.65 5.73 12.80
N VAL A 145 -6.79 4.92 12.16
CA VAL A 145 -5.90 3.96 12.83
C VAL A 145 -4.41 4.21 12.61
N ARG A 146 -4.04 5.10 11.66
CA ARG A 146 -2.64 5.38 11.27
C ARG A 146 -1.69 5.77 12.42
N ASP A 147 -2.23 6.30 13.51
CA ASP A 147 -1.46 6.81 14.67
C ASP A 147 -1.62 5.94 15.94
N ARG A 148 -2.51 4.94 15.88
CA ARG A 148 -2.97 4.09 16.99
C ARG A 148 -3.04 2.61 16.59
N PHE A 149 -2.11 2.17 15.75
CA PHE A 149 -2.19 0.83 15.16
C PHE A 149 -2.05 -0.28 16.21
N GLU A 150 -1.33 -0.03 17.29
CA GLU A 150 -1.18 -0.96 18.42
C GLU A 150 -2.53 -1.25 19.12
N GLU A 151 -3.43 -0.26 19.18
CA GLU A 151 -4.80 -0.42 19.70
C GLU A 151 -5.64 -1.32 18.76
N LEU A 152 -5.47 -1.16 17.44
CA LEU A 152 -6.09 -2.01 16.43
C LEU A 152 -5.64 -3.46 16.60
N VAL A 153 -4.33 -3.70 16.72
CA VAL A 153 -3.79 -5.05 16.92
C VAL A 153 -4.40 -5.69 18.16
N SER A 154 -4.53 -4.94 19.26
CA SER A 154 -5.14 -5.45 20.49
C SER A 154 -6.63 -5.80 20.33
N SER A 155 -7.36 -5.08 19.48
CA SER A 155 -8.81 -5.22 19.29
C SER A 155 -9.20 -6.29 18.25
N TYR A 156 -8.31 -6.62 17.31
CA TYR A 156 -8.60 -7.47 16.15
C TYR A 156 -7.68 -8.70 16.01
N SER A 157 -6.80 -8.97 16.98
CA SER A 157 -5.89 -10.13 16.95
C SER A 157 -6.56 -11.48 17.28
#